data_AF-A0A953PUC1-F1
#
_entry.id   AF-A0A953PUC1-F1
#
_cell.length_a   1.000
_cell.length_b   1.000
_cell.length_c   1.000
_cell.angle_alpha   90.00
_cell.angle_beta   90.00
_cell.angle_gamma   90.00
#
_symmetry.space_group_name_H-M   'P 1'
#
loop_
_entity.id
_entity.type
_entity.pdbx_description
1 polymer ?
#
loop_
_entity_poly.entity_id
_entity_poly.type
_entity_poly.pdbx_seq_one_letter_code
_entity_poly.pdbx_strand_id
1 'polypeptide(L)'
;MATPFNRLVFAFAQAAAEHGASLANYVEALAPLVDGRRVVGVRARDAVSGRTIEINARVTINATGPAIDALLTRLDAAIGVPMQNRLTLVTTRDAGEEVLGGFGEGRRPLYLVPWRQRAIFGPWYGDTDVPAFIKQLNQAFPALDLSTKDITLVHRASVPAPAGDHAIDHGATGVDGVISAIAASAVTARALAERVTDLALVKLARAASACRTAETILPGGSLRDVGAAIGEVRREYDAGLPTDAVPHVLVAYGSRHRELLELAVDRPEWRARVAAGSPVIGAELVHAARAEMVTRLADAVVRRTPIGALGEPGEEGLTRAAEIVGGELRWPADRVREEIAAVRTLYGTLKPLKT
;
A
#
# COMPACT_ATOMS: atom_id res chain seq x y z
N MET A 1 -6.00 0.02 -4.04
CA MET A 1 -4.60 0.25 -4.44
C MET A 1 -4.57 1.57 -5.18
N ALA A 2 -4.42 2.67 -4.46
CA ALA A 2 -4.07 3.94 -5.07
C ALA A 2 -2.57 4.12 -4.77
N THR A 3 -1.72 3.99 -5.79
CA THR A 3 -0.26 4.03 -5.69
C THR A 3 0.30 5.13 -4.76
N PRO A 4 -0.26 6.36 -4.68
CA PRO A 4 0.21 7.37 -3.73
C PRO A 4 0.12 6.93 -2.26
N PHE A 5 -0.93 6.19 -1.88
CA PHE A 5 -1.08 5.70 -0.51
C PHE A 5 -0.08 4.59 -0.18
N ASN A 6 0.14 3.65 -1.11
CA ASN A 6 1.14 2.59 -0.93
C ASN A 6 2.56 3.16 -0.80
N ARG A 7 2.85 4.23 -1.56
CA ARG A 7 4.09 5.00 -1.45
C ARG A 7 4.23 5.66 -0.09
N LEU A 8 3.18 6.31 0.42
CA LEU A 8 3.20 6.91 1.75
C LEU A 8 3.51 5.86 2.84
N VAL A 9 2.84 4.71 2.81
CA VAL A 9 3.10 3.61 3.76
C VAL A 9 4.54 3.14 3.66
N PHE A 10 5.05 2.97 2.44
CA PHE A 10 6.43 2.51 2.24
C PHE A 10 7.47 3.58 2.66
N ALA A 11 7.18 4.87 2.49
CA ALA A 11 8.05 5.95 2.94
C ALA A 11 8.23 5.95 4.48
N PHE A 12 7.19 5.59 5.24
CA PHE A 12 7.34 5.35 6.69
C PHE A 12 8.27 4.17 6.99
N ALA A 13 8.18 3.09 6.20
CA ALA A 13 9.07 1.94 6.34
C ALA A 13 10.54 2.33 6.00
N GLN A 14 10.77 3.03 4.90
CA GLN A 14 12.10 3.54 4.54
C GLN A 14 12.67 4.45 5.65
N ALA A 15 11.84 5.36 6.18
CA ALA A 15 12.26 6.23 7.28
C ALA A 15 12.69 5.42 8.51
N ALA A 16 11.93 4.38 8.87
CA ALA A 16 12.29 3.50 9.99
C ALA A 16 13.61 2.77 9.72
N ALA A 17 13.81 2.22 8.52
CA ALA A 17 15.03 1.52 8.14
C ALA A 17 16.27 2.43 8.18
N GLU A 18 16.15 3.67 7.71
CA GLU A 18 17.21 4.69 7.77
C GLU A 18 17.59 5.08 9.20
N HIS A 19 16.68 4.88 10.15
CA HIS A 19 16.93 5.05 11.59
C HIS A 19 17.31 3.74 12.30
N GLY A 20 17.66 2.70 11.53
CA GLY A 20 18.19 1.43 12.05
C GLY A 20 17.15 0.36 12.37
N ALA A 21 15.88 0.55 12.00
CA ALA A 21 14.88 -0.51 12.13
C ALA A 21 15.16 -1.66 11.14
N SER A 22 15.07 -2.90 11.64
CA SER A 22 15.08 -4.09 10.77
C SER A 22 13.67 -4.37 10.26
N LEU A 23 13.51 -4.46 8.94
CA LEU A 23 12.23 -4.70 8.29
C LEU A 23 12.26 -6.01 7.51
N ALA A 24 11.16 -6.77 7.59
CA ALA A 24 10.97 -7.97 6.81
C ALA A 24 9.51 -8.06 6.34
N ASN A 25 9.29 -8.07 5.03
CA ASN A 25 8.01 -8.47 4.45
C ASN A 25 7.98 -10.00 4.25
N TYR A 26 6.78 -10.55 4.06
CA TYR A 26 6.58 -12.01 3.95
C TYR A 26 7.03 -12.81 5.19
N VAL A 27 7.04 -12.17 6.36
CA VAL A 27 7.23 -12.84 7.65
C VAL A 27 5.91 -12.78 8.43
N GLU A 28 5.23 -13.91 8.53
CA GLU A 28 3.91 -14.01 9.15
C GLU A 28 4.04 -14.36 10.63
N ALA A 29 3.49 -13.51 11.50
CA ALA A 29 3.36 -13.81 12.93
C ALA A 29 2.35 -14.94 13.14
N LEU A 30 2.82 -16.11 13.59
CA LEU A 30 2.00 -17.29 13.77
C LEU A 30 1.39 -17.37 15.17
N ALA A 31 2.18 -17.12 16.22
CA ALA A 31 1.74 -17.21 17.61
C ALA A 31 2.63 -16.36 18.53
N PRO A 32 2.08 -15.78 19.63
CA PRO A 32 2.90 -15.10 20.62
C PRO A 32 3.81 -16.09 21.37
N LEU A 33 5.01 -15.64 21.72
CA LEU A 33 5.87 -16.31 22.69
C LEU A 33 5.56 -15.74 24.07
N VAL A 34 5.30 -16.60 25.06
CA VAL A 34 4.79 -16.19 26.37
C VAL A 34 5.65 -16.79 27.48
N ASP A 35 6.01 -15.95 28.45
CA ASP A 35 6.59 -16.33 29.73
C ASP A 35 5.61 -15.94 30.84
N GLY A 36 4.94 -16.93 31.44
CA GLY A 36 3.83 -16.70 32.38
C GLY A 36 2.68 -15.91 31.75
N ARG A 37 2.49 -14.65 32.19
CA ARG A 37 1.49 -13.71 31.66
C ARG A 37 2.09 -12.58 30.81
N ARG A 38 3.36 -12.73 30.41
CA ARG A 38 4.07 -11.72 29.63
C ARG A 38 4.37 -12.23 28.24
N VAL A 39 4.02 -11.45 27.21
CA VAL A 39 4.47 -11.68 25.84
C VAL A 39 5.93 -11.26 25.72
N VAL A 40 6.78 -12.18 25.29
CA VAL A 40 8.24 -12.02 25.16
C VAL A 40 8.72 -12.11 23.71
N GLY A 41 7.80 -12.20 22.75
CA GLY A 41 8.11 -12.27 21.34
C GLY A 41 7.02 -12.92 20.51
N VAL A 42 7.42 -13.38 19.33
CA VAL A 42 6.52 -14.03 18.37
C VAL A 42 7.23 -15.17 17.64
N ARG A 43 6.52 -16.28 17.48
CA ARG A 43 6.88 -17.31 16.50
C ARG A 43 6.36 -16.86 15.14
N ALA A 44 7.26 -16.79 14.16
CA ALA A 44 6.93 -16.30 12.82
C ALA A 44 7.35 -17.30 11.74
N ARG A 45 6.71 -17.22 10.58
CA ARG A 45 7.05 -17.99 9.38
C ARG A 45 7.55 -17.07 8.29
N ASP A 46 8.76 -17.30 7.82
CA ASP A 46 9.27 -16.75 6.58
C ASP A 46 8.57 -17.47 5.42
N ALA A 47 7.65 -16.78 4.75
CA ALA A 47 6.88 -17.31 3.63
C ALA A 47 7.69 -17.39 2.33
N VAL A 48 8.92 -16.88 2.29
CA VAL A 48 9.83 -17.03 1.16
C VAL A 48 10.63 -18.33 1.29
N SER A 49 11.20 -18.62 2.46
CA SER A 49 11.97 -19.85 2.69
C SER A 49 11.17 -21.02 3.27
N GLY A 50 9.95 -20.77 3.77
CA GLY A 50 9.13 -21.74 4.48
C GLY A 50 9.56 -22.00 5.93
N ARG A 51 10.66 -21.41 6.39
CA ARG A 51 11.21 -21.65 7.74
C ARG A 51 10.37 -20.96 8.81
N THR A 52 10.26 -21.63 9.95
CA THR A 52 9.72 -21.03 11.18
C THR A 52 10.87 -20.51 12.02
N ILE A 53 10.72 -19.29 12.53
CA ILE A 53 11.70 -18.58 13.36
C ILE A 53 11.03 -18.03 14.62
N GLU A 54 11.82 -17.81 15.66
CA GLU A 54 11.37 -17.15 16.89
C GLU A 54 12.05 -15.79 17.00
N ILE A 55 11.24 -14.76 17.23
CA ILE A 55 11.68 -13.37 17.33
C ILE A 55 11.35 -12.90 18.75
N ASN A 56 12.39 -12.77 19.58
CA ASN A 56 12.26 -12.28 20.95
C ASN A 56 12.17 -10.75 20.97
N ALA A 57 11.30 -10.21 21.81
CA ALA A 57 11.09 -8.78 21.97
C ALA A 57 10.74 -8.43 23.42
N ARG A 58 11.22 -7.28 23.91
CA ARG A 58 10.87 -6.78 25.25
C ARG A 58 9.43 -6.26 25.34
N VAL A 59 8.96 -5.71 24.23
CA VAL A 59 7.59 -5.19 24.02
C VAL A 59 7.20 -5.56 22.60
N THR A 60 5.99 -6.08 22.44
CA THR A 60 5.39 -6.45 21.15
C THR A 60 4.25 -5.49 20.83
N ILE A 61 4.26 -4.88 19.64
CA ILE A 61 3.16 -4.05 19.17
C ILE A 61 2.37 -4.84 18.13
N ASN A 62 1.08 -5.07 18.42
CA ASN A 62 0.14 -5.69 17.49
C ASN A 62 -0.58 -4.61 16.67
N ALA A 63 -0.15 -4.44 15.42
CA ALA A 63 -0.72 -3.49 14.46
C ALA A 63 -1.24 -4.20 13.19
N THR A 64 -1.86 -5.38 13.34
CA THR A 64 -2.28 -6.27 12.24
C THR A 64 -3.64 -5.91 11.62
N GLY A 65 -4.18 -4.72 11.92
CA GLY A 65 -5.42 -4.21 11.31
C GLY A 65 -6.61 -5.14 11.55
N PRO A 66 -7.37 -5.57 10.52
CA PRO A 66 -8.50 -6.49 10.69
C PRO A 66 -8.14 -7.85 11.33
N ALA A 67 -6.85 -8.23 11.31
CA ALA A 67 -6.37 -9.45 11.94
C ALA A 67 -5.90 -9.25 13.39
N ILE A 68 -6.32 -8.16 14.06
CA ILE A 68 -5.88 -7.81 15.42
C ILE A 68 -6.06 -8.97 16.40
N ASP A 69 -7.18 -9.69 16.32
CA ASP A 69 -7.50 -10.77 17.25
C ASP A 69 -6.83 -12.11 16.90
N ALA A 70 -6.24 -12.27 15.71
CA ALA A 70 -5.62 -13.52 15.29
C ALA A 70 -4.49 -13.99 16.24
N LEU A 71 -3.79 -13.04 16.87
CA LEU A 71 -2.79 -13.33 17.91
C LEU A 71 -3.39 -13.24 19.32
N LEU A 72 -4.31 -12.29 19.56
CA LEU A 72 -4.83 -12.00 20.90
C LEU A 72 -5.78 -13.06 21.43
N THR A 73 -6.50 -13.78 20.58
CA THR A 73 -7.35 -14.91 21.01
C THR A 73 -6.52 -15.98 21.72
N ARG A 74 -5.24 -16.18 21.34
CA ARG A 74 -4.36 -17.14 22.02
C ARG A 74 -3.85 -16.65 23.39
N LEU A 75 -4.14 -15.40 23.72
CA LEU A 75 -3.80 -14.75 24.99
C LEU A 75 -5.05 -14.50 25.85
N ASP A 76 -6.22 -15.01 25.43
CA ASP A 76 -7.52 -14.66 26.02
C ASP A 76 -7.75 -13.14 26.13
N ALA A 77 -7.21 -12.37 25.18
CA ALA A 77 -7.19 -10.90 25.18
C ALA A 77 -7.81 -10.30 23.91
N ALA A 78 -8.71 -11.05 23.25
CA ALA A 78 -9.40 -10.60 22.05
C ALA A 78 -10.19 -9.31 22.33
N ILE A 79 -10.12 -8.36 21.40
CA ILE A 79 -10.75 -7.05 21.52
C ILE A 79 -12.15 -7.05 20.89
N GLY A 80 -12.36 -7.84 19.82
CA GLY A 80 -13.67 -7.95 19.18
C GLY A 80 -14.08 -6.70 18.41
N VAL A 81 -13.13 -6.07 17.72
CA VAL A 81 -13.40 -4.84 16.95
C VAL A 81 -14.39 -5.14 15.81
N PRO A 82 -15.58 -4.49 15.76
CA PRO A 82 -16.50 -4.69 14.66
C PRO A 82 -15.88 -4.25 13.34
N MET A 83 -16.12 -5.00 12.28
CA MET A 83 -15.60 -4.71 10.94
C MET A 83 -16.71 -4.29 9.99
N GLN A 84 -16.39 -3.39 9.06
CA GLN A 84 -17.27 -2.98 7.98
C GLN A 84 -16.58 -3.20 6.62
N ASN A 85 -17.35 -3.69 5.66
CA ASN A 85 -16.88 -3.85 4.29
C ASN A 85 -16.93 -2.51 3.56
N ARG A 86 -15.93 -2.29 2.71
CA ARG A 86 -15.76 -1.06 1.96
C ARG A 86 -15.39 -1.37 0.52
N LEU A 87 -16.09 -0.73 -0.42
CA LEU A 87 -15.79 -0.79 -1.85
C LEU A 87 -15.28 0.54 -2.38
N THR A 88 -14.36 0.43 -3.33
CA THR A 88 -13.95 1.54 -4.20
C THR A 88 -13.85 1.01 -5.63
N LEU A 89 -14.47 1.70 -6.59
CA LEU A 89 -14.47 1.32 -7.99
C LEU A 89 -13.50 2.23 -8.76
N VAL A 90 -12.69 1.62 -9.64
CA VAL A 90 -11.91 2.33 -10.66
C VAL A 90 -12.55 2.04 -12.00
N THR A 91 -12.89 3.09 -12.74
CA THR A 91 -13.64 2.94 -13.99
C THR A 91 -12.76 3.13 -15.23
N THR A 92 -13.34 3.05 -16.43
CA THR A 92 -12.79 3.50 -17.70
C THR A 92 -13.17 4.94 -18.04
N ARG A 93 -14.10 5.55 -17.29
CA ARG A 93 -14.64 6.88 -17.59
C ARG A 93 -13.68 7.97 -17.15
N ASP A 94 -13.59 9.02 -17.96
CA ASP A 94 -12.89 10.24 -17.59
C ASP A 94 -13.64 10.94 -16.43
N ALA A 95 -12.88 11.57 -15.55
CA ALA A 95 -13.36 12.27 -14.37
C ALA A 95 -13.30 13.80 -14.49
N GLY A 96 -12.68 14.33 -15.54
CA GLY A 96 -12.22 15.71 -15.57
C GLY A 96 -11.15 15.97 -14.51
N GLU A 97 -11.10 17.21 -14.00
CA GLU A 97 -10.10 17.66 -13.02
C GLU A 97 -10.68 17.88 -11.62
N GLU A 98 -12.01 17.96 -11.50
CA GLU A 98 -12.69 18.34 -10.26
C GLU A 98 -13.26 17.12 -9.51
N VAL A 99 -13.22 17.19 -8.18
CA VAL A 99 -13.92 16.23 -7.33
C VAL A 99 -15.40 16.61 -7.26
N LEU A 100 -16.29 15.67 -7.57
CA LEU A 100 -17.74 15.88 -7.50
C LEU A 100 -18.35 15.11 -6.34
N GLY A 101 -19.21 15.79 -5.59
CA GLY A 101 -20.06 15.19 -4.55
C GLY A 101 -21.48 14.99 -5.08
N GLY A 102 -22.07 13.85 -4.77
CA GLY A 102 -23.45 13.54 -5.11
C GLY A 102 -24.13 12.73 -4.01
N PHE A 103 -25.44 12.55 -4.15
CA PHE A 103 -26.22 11.75 -3.22
C PHE A 103 -26.88 10.60 -3.97
N GLY A 104 -26.63 9.38 -3.50
CA GLY A 104 -27.42 8.22 -3.89
C GLY A 104 -28.76 8.15 -3.13
N GLU A 105 -29.45 7.04 -3.30
CA GLU A 105 -30.65 6.68 -2.55
C GLU A 105 -30.43 6.77 -1.03
N GLY A 106 -31.46 7.24 -0.32
CA GLY A 106 -31.37 7.48 1.13
C GLY A 106 -30.41 8.61 1.51
N ARG A 107 -30.06 9.50 0.58
CA ARG A 107 -29.12 10.63 0.77
C ARG A 107 -27.71 10.17 1.21
N ARG A 108 -27.28 8.99 0.78
CA ARG A 108 -25.91 8.52 1.03
C ARG A 108 -24.92 9.36 0.21
N PRO A 109 -23.90 9.97 0.84
CA PRO A 109 -22.92 10.77 0.12
C PRO A 109 -22.03 9.86 -0.73
N LEU A 110 -21.80 10.27 -1.98
CA LEU A 110 -20.95 9.60 -2.95
C LEU A 110 -19.99 10.63 -3.56
N TYR A 111 -18.79 10.17 -3.89
CA TYR A 111 -17.73 11.03 -4.42
C TYR A 111 -17.17 10.44 -5.71
N LEU A 112 -17.07 11.29 -6.73
CA LEU A 112 -16.27 11.08 -7.92
C LEU A 112 -14.92 11.76 -7.70
N VAL A 113 -13.85 10.97 -7.73
CA VAL A 113 -12.49 11.48 -7.56
C VAL A 113 -11.70 11.25 -8.86
N PRO A 114 -11.21 12.32 -9.51
CA PRO A 114 -10.30 12.19 -10.63
C PRO A 114 -8.97 11.58 -10.22
N TRP A 115 -8.56 10.53 -10.92
CA TRP A 115 -7.27 9.90 -10.69
C TRP A 115 -6.74 9.26 -11.96
N ARG A 116 -5.59 9.77 -12.45
CA ARG A 116 -4.93 9.28 -13.67
C ARG A 116 -5.91 9.23 -14.86
N GLN A 117 -6.63 10.33 -15.08
CA GLN A 117 -7.64 10.50 -16.14
C GLN A 117 -8.81 9.52 -16.04
N ARG A 118 -9.06 8.97 -14.85
CA ARG A 118 -10.17 8.04 -14.60
C ARG A 118 -11.00 8.46 -13.40
N ALA A 119 -12.28 8.12 -13.44
CA ALA A 119 -13.18 8.29 -12.30
C ALA A 119 -13.03 7.13 -11.33
N ILE A 120 -12.70 7.49 -10.09
CA ILE A 120 -12.77 6.62 -8.92
C ILE A 120 -14.02 6.96 -8.12
N PHE A 121 -14.73 5.92 -7.66
CA PHE A 121 -15.88 6.07 -6.78
C PHE A 121 -15.69 5.34 -5.46
N GLY A 122 -15.97 6.03 -4.36
CA GLY A 122 -16.01 5.45 -3.02
C GLY A 122 -15.65 6.43 -1.91
N PRO A 123 -15.58 5.96 -0.67
CA PRO A 123 -15.89 4.59 -0.25
C PRO A 123 -17.40 4.29 -0.20
N TRP A 124 -17.78 3.08 -0.60
CA TRP A 124 -19.14 2.54 -0.42
C TRP A 124 -19.14 1.51 0.71
N TYR A 125 -20.06 1.65 1.66
CA TYR A 125 -20.18 0.81 2.87
C TYR A 125 -21.43 -0.10 2.86
N GLY A 126 -22.13 -0.22 1.73
CA GLY A 126 -23.22 -1.18 1.58
C GLY A 126 -22.70 -2.60 1.28
N ASP A 127 -23.59 -3.46 0.80
CA ASP A 127 -23.23 -4.83 0.39
C ASP A 127 -22.07 -4.83 -0.61
N THR A 128 -21.36 -5.95 -0.69
CA THR A 128 -20.22 -6.13 -1.61
C THR A 128 -20.64 -6.21 -3.09
N ASP A 129 -21.91 -5.95 -3.39
CA ASP A 129 -22.53 -6.01 -4.70
C ASP A 129 -22.19 -4.77 -5.56
N VAL A 130 -21.50 -5.02 -6.67
CA VAL A 130 -21.01 -3.99 -7.60
C VAL A 130 -22.14 -3.38 -8.42
N PRO A 131 -23.04 -4.17 -9.05
CA PRO A 131 -24.29 -3.68 -9.64
C PRO A 131 -25.10 -2.72 -8.76
N ALA A 132 -25.31 -3.05 -7.48
CA ALA A 132 -26.01 -2.15 -6.56
C ALA A 132 -25.28 -0.81 -6.39
N PHE A 133 -23.95 -0.82 -6.25
CA PHE A 133 -23.19 0.42 -6.15
C PHE A 133 -23.25 1.24 -7.46
N ILE A 134 -23.15 0.60 -8.63
CA ILE A 134 -23.30 1.28 -9.94
C ILE A 134 -24.66 1.97 -10.05
N LYS A 135 -25.75 1.32 -9.61
CA LYS A 135 -27.09 1.93 -9.60
C LYS A 135 -27.12 3.22 -8.79
N GLN A 136 -26.50 3.24 -7.61
CA GLN A 136 -26.40 4.43 -6.75
C GLN A 136 -25.57 5.53 -7.42
N LEU A 137 -24.49 5.16 -8.12
CA LEU A 137 -23.66 6.11 -8.87
C LEU A 137 -24.41 6.75 -10.03
N ASN A 138 -25.17 5.97 -10.82
CA ASN A 138 -25.94 6.52 -11.93
C ASN A 138 -27.12 7.39 -11.47
N GLN A 139 -27.61 7.24 -10.23
CA GLN A 139 -28.56 8.17 -9.65
C GLN A 139 -27.90 9.51 -9.29
N ALA A 140 -26.71 9.46 -8.68
CA ALA A 140 -25.96 10.66 -8.29
C ALA A 140 -25.33 11.38 -9.48
N PHE A 141 -24.89 10.63 -10.49
CA PHE A 141 -24.10 11.09 -11.64
C PHE A 141 -24.64 10.49 -12.95
N PRO A 142 -25.87 10.85 -13.38
CA PRO A 142 -26.56 10.18 -14.49
C PRO A 142 -25.84 10.31 -15.84
N ALA A 143 -25.06 11.38 -16.05
CA ALA A 143 -24.31 11.59 -17.29
C ALA A 143 -23.21 10.53 -17.54
N LEU A 144 -22.79 9.78 -16.51
CA LEU A 144 -21.75 8.77 -16.67
C LEU A 144 -22.27 7.48 -17.31
N ASP A 145 -23.56 7.15 -17.13
CA ASP A 145 -24.21 5.94 -17.62
C ASP A 145 -23.32 4.68 -17.45
N LEU A 146 -22.91 4.43 -16.21
CA LEU A 146 -21.97 3.37 -15.88
C LEU A 146 -22.62 2.00 -15.99
N SER A 147 -21.85 1.05 -16.49
CA SER A 147 -22.15 -0.38 -16.48
C SER A 147 -21.00 -1.17 -15.83
N THR A 148 -21.20 -2.47 -15.59
CA THR A 148 -20.13 -3.34 -15.06
C THR A 148 -18.93 -3.44 -16.01
N LYS A 149 -19.12 -3.20 -17.32
CA LYS A 149 -18.06 -3.19 -18.33
C LYS A 149 -17.13 -1.99 -18.19
N ASP A 150 -17.62 -0.91 -17.58
CA ASP A 150 -16.83 0.29 -17.31
C ASP A 150 -15.94 0.13 -16.07
N ILE A 151 -16.11 -0.94 -15.29
CA ILE A 151 -15.34 -1.16 -14.06
C ILE A 151 -14.07 -1.96 -14.37
N THR A 152 -12.92 -1.33 -14.12
CA THR A 152 -11.61 -1.96 -14.33
C THR A 152 -11.07 -2.62 -13.07
N LEU A 153 -11.31 -2.02 -11.91
CA LEU A 153 -10.91 -2.57 -10.61
C LEU A 153 -11.98 -2.31 -9.55
N VAL A 154 -12.14 -3.28 -8.66
CA VAL A 154 -12.95 -3.24 -7.46
C VAL A 154 -12.01 -3.45 -6.28
N HIS A 155 -11.71 -2.38 -5.55
CA HIS A 155 -11.00 -2.48 -4.30
C HIS A 155 -11.96 -2.80 -3.17
N ARG A 156 -11.70 -3.93 -2.51
CA ARG A 156 -12.45 -4.40 -1.35
C ARG A 156 -11.55 -4.29 -0.13
N ALA A 157 -12.06 -3.71 0.94
CA ALA A 157 -11.37 -3.66 2.21
C ALA A 157 -12.36 -3.99 3.33
N SER A 158 -11.89 -4.74 4.31
CA SER A 158 -12.51 -4.80 5.63
C SER A 158 -11.78 -3.79 6.50
N VAL A 159 -12.51 -2.85 7.09
CA VAL A 159 -11.94 -1.83 7.98
C VAL A 159 -12.67 -1.88 9.31
N PRO A 160 -12.00 -1.51 10.43
CA PRO A 160 -12.71 -1.29 11.68
C PRO A 160 -13.91 -0.36 11.46
N ALA A 161 -15.05 -0.72 12.04
CA ALA A 161 -16.19 0.19 12.14
C ALA A 161 -15.74 1.47 12.86
N PRO A 162 -16.36 2.62 12.59
CA PRO A 162 -15.90 3.89 13.14
C PRO A 162 -16.02 3.88 14.67
N ALA A 163 -14.91 3.68 15.35
CA ALA A 163 -14.80 3.73 16.81
C ALA A 163 -13.66 4.64 17.28
N GLY A 164 -12.98 5.31 16.35
CA GLY A 164 -11.77 6.10 16.64
C GLY A 164 -10.50 5.26 16.72
N ASP A 165 -9.37 5.92 16.94
CA ASP A 165 -8.06 5.29 17.06
C ASP A 165 -7.76 4.88 18.51
N HIS A 166 -7.38 3.62 18.73
CA HIS A 166 -7.10 3.07 20.06
C HIS A 166 -5.68 2.54 20.19
N ALA A 167 -5.02 2.91 21.29
CA ALA A 167 -3.76 2.30 21.73
C ALA A 167 -4.06 1.59 23.07
N ILE A 168 -3.99 0.27 23.07
CA ILE A 168 -4.42 -0.56 24.21
C ILE A 168 -3.21 -1.23 24.84
N ASP A 169 -2.97 -0.94 26.11
CA ASP A 169 -2.03 -1.69 26.95
C ASP A 169 -2.76 -2.87 27.61
N HIS A 170 -2.46 -4.09 27.17
CA HIS A 170 -3.05 -5.32 27.70
C HIS A 170 -2.50 -5.71 29.08
N GLY A 171 -1.43 -5.08 29.54
CA GLY A 171 -0.92 -5.27 30.91
C GLY A 171 -1.97 -4.87 31.95
N ALA A 172 -2.81 -3.87 31.64
CA ALA A 172 -3.92 -3.45 32.49
C ALA A 172 -5.00 -4.54 32.66
N THR A 173 -5.09 -5.48 31.72
CA THR A 173 -6.04 -6.62 31.74
C THR A 173 -5.35 -7.95 32.03
N GLY A 174 -4.07 -7.93 32.42
CA GLY A 174 -3.32 -9.09 32.89
C GLY A 174 -2.44 -9.80 31.85
N VAL A 175 -2.26 -9.24 30.65
CA VAL A 175 -1.34 -9.76 29.63
C VAL A 175 -0.27 -8.70 29.32
N ASP A 176 0.86 -8.78 30.00
CA ASP A 176 1.92 -7.78 29.87
C ASP A 176 2.80 -8.02 28.62
N GLY A 177 3.61 -7.03 28.23
CA GLY A 177 4.55 -7.13 27.12
C GLY A 177 3.92 -6.94 25.73
N VAL A 178 2.61 -6.69 25.63
CA VAL A 178 1.91 -6.46 24.36
C VAL A 178 1.05 -5.19 24.38
N ILE A 179 1.09 -4.44 23.28
CA ILE A 179 0.26 -3.25 23.02
C ILE A 179 -0.48 -3.47 21.70
N SER A 180 -1.78 -3.18 21.63
CA SER A 180 -2.53 -3.18 20.36
C SER A 180 -2.74 -1.78 19.81
N ALA A 181 -2.56 -1.62 18.51
CA ALA A 181 -2.84 -0.39 17.76
C ALA A 181 -4.01 -0.61 16.80
N ILE A 182 -5.11 0.10 17.03
CA ILE A 182 -6.30 0.07 16.16
C ILE A 182 -6.44 1.45 15.54
N ALA A 183 -6.24 1.52 14.22
CA ALA A 183 -6.41 2.76 13.46
C ALA A 183 -7.76 2.75 12.74
N ALA A 184 -8.54 3.82 12.92
CA ALA A 184 -9.76 4.09 12.16
C ALA A 184 -9.47 4.78 10.82
N SER A 185 -8.37 5.53 10.73
CA SER A 185 -7.97 6.23 9.50
C SER A 185 -6.46 6.31 9.33
N ALA A 186 -6.01 6.26 8.09
CA ALA A 186 -4.60 6.49 7.79
C ALA A 186 -4.18 7.96 8.01
N VAL A 187 -5.13 8.90 7.98
CA VAL A 187 -4.86 10.32 8.23
C VAL A 187 -4.42 10.55 9.68
N THR A 188 -4.96 9.78 10.62
CA THR A 188 -4.69 9.90 12.05
C THR A 188 -3.61 8.92 12.54
N ALA A 189 -3.14 8.03 11.66
CA ALA A 189 -2.18 6.96 12.00
C ALA A 189 -0.89 7.47 12.64
N ARG A 190 -0.36 8.65 12.24
CA ARG A 190 0.83 9.25 12.87
C ARG A 190 0.60 9.55 14.35
N ALA A 191 -0.53 10.16 14.68
CA ALA A 191 -0.87 10.51 16.07
C ALA A 191 -1.14 9.25 16.91
N LEU A 192 -1.72 8.20 16.32
CA LEU A 192 -1.83 6.91 16.99
C LEU A 192 -0.44 6.29 17.25
N ALA A 193 0.46 6.32 16.25
CA ALA A 193 1.80 5.76 16.38
C ALA A 193 2.60 6.45 17.50
N GLU A 194 2.43 7.76 17.67
CA GLU A 194 2.99 8.51 18.80
C GLU A 194 2.49 7.96 20.14
N ARG A 195 1.17 7.84 20.34
CA ARG A 195 0.60 7.27 21.57
C ARG A 195 1.07 5.83 21.86
N VAL A 196 1.14 4.99 20.83
CA VAL A 196 1.63 3.61 20.94
C VAL A 196 3.12 3.58 21.34
N THR A 197 3.92 4.49 20.78
CA THR A 197 5.34 4.61 21.10
C THR A 197 5.54 5.08 22.55
N ASP A 198 4.73 6.02 23.04
CA ASP A 198 4.77 6.48 24.43
C ASP A 198 4.49 5.32 25.41
N LEU A 199 3.47 4.51 25.13
CA LEU A 199 3.19 3.29 25.91
C LEU A 199 4.36 2.31 25.87
N ALA A 200 5.00 2.13 24.70
CA ALA A 200 6.16 1.26 24.58
C ALA A 200 7.35 1.79 25.39
N LEU A 201 7.60 3.10 25.42
CA LEU A 201 8.66 3.71 26.24
C LEU A 201 8.43 3.47 27.73
N VAL A 202 7.19 3.62 28.20
CA VAL A 202 6.81 3.30 29.59
C VAL A 202 7.13 1.83 29.91
N LYS A 203 6.70 0.89 29.07
CA LYS A 203 6.97 -0.56 29.27
C LYS A 203 8.45 -0.92 29.20
N LEU A 204 9.24 -0.17 28.42
CA LEU A 204 10.68 -0.34 28.33
C LEU A 204 11.43 0.37 29.46
N ALA A 205 10.74 1.02 30.39
CA ALA A 205 11.31 1.88 31.44
C ALA A 205 12.30 2.92 30.85
N ARG A 206 11.93 3.51 29.71
CA ARG A 206 12.69 4.57 29.05
C ARG A 206 12.04 5.92 29.33
N ALA A 207 12.88 6.95 29.48
CA ALA A 207 12.40 8.32 29.59
C ALA A 207 11.60 8.70 28.33
N ALA A 208 10.48 9.38 28.53
CA ALA A 208 9.72 9.96 27.43
C ALA A 208 10.60 10.99 26.69
N SER A 209 10.53 10.98 25.37
CA SER A 209 11.17 11.96 24.51
C SER A 209 10.09 12.66 23.69
N ALA A 210 10.19 13.98 23.53
CA ALA A 210 9.26 14.71 22.68
C ALA A 210 9.23 14.13 21.26
N CYS A 211 8.03 13.79 20.78
CA CYS A 211 7.84 13.25 19.45
C CYS A 211 8.10 14.34 18.39
N ARG A 212 8.92 14.03 17.39
CA ARG A 212 9.28 14.95 16.29
C ARG A 212 8.62 14.58 14.96
N THR A 213 7.81 13.51 14.94
CA THR A 213 7.30 12.92 13.69
C THR A 213 6.34 13.83 12.92
N ALA A 214 5.76 14.85 13.57
CA ALA A 214 4.90 15.84 12.91
C ALA A 214 5.68 16.76 11.95
N GLU A 215 6.97 16.98 12.19
CA GLU A 215 7.83 17.88 11.41
C GLU A 215 8.93 17.12 10.66
N THR A 216 9.05 15.82 10.89
CA THR A 216 10.05 14.97 10.22
C THR A 216 9.63 14.72 8.78
N ILE A 217 10.43 15.21 7.84
CA ILE A 217 10.22 14.97 6.41
C ILE A 217 10.49 13.49 6.11
N LEU A 218 9.54 12.83 5.45
CA LEU A 218 9.70 11.46 5.00
C LEU A 218 10.69 11.36 3.82
N PRO A 219 11.36 10.21 3.65
CA PRO A 219 12.09 9.86 2.43
C PRO A 219 11.39 10.30 1.13
N GLY A 220 12.12 11.02 0.27
CA GLY A 220 11.59 11.57 -0.99
C GLY A 220 10.76 12.86 -0.84
N GLY A 221 10.33 13.23 0.37
CA GLY A 221 9.44 14.37 0.63
C GLY A 221 10.09 15.75 0.68
N SER A 222 11.40 15.88 0.40
CA SER A 222 12.10 17.17 0.48
C SER A 222 11.99 18.04 -0.78
N LEU A 223 11.35 17.54 -1.84
CA LEU A 223 11.10 18.28 -3.06
C LEU A 223 9.95 19.28 -2.86
N ARG A 224 10.25 20.58 -2.89
CA ARG A 224 9.27 21.64 -2.62
C ARG A 224 8.36 21.97 -3.80
N ASP A 225 8.90 21.96 -5.01
CA ASP A 225 8.18 22.31 -6.23
C ASP A 225 8.52 21.30 -7.34
N VAL A 226 7.54 20.44 -7.67
CA VAL A 226 7.66 19.44 -8.73
C VAL A 226 7.76 20.12 -10.10
N GLY A 227 6.99 21.18 -10.33
CA GLY A 227 6.93 21.89 -11.62
C GLY A 227 8.27 22.51 -11.99
N ALA A 228 8.89 23.21 -11.02
CA ALA A 228 10.22 23.79 -11.19
C ALA A 228 11.29 22.72 -11.44
N ALA A 229 11.20 21.58 -10.74
CA ALA A 229 12.17 20.50 -10.85
C ALA A 229 12.14 19.76 -12.19
N ILE A 230 11.00 19.72 -12.90
CA ILE A 230 10.89 19.02 -14.20
C ILE A 230 11.93 19.54 -15.19
N GLY A 231 12.09 20.86 -15.31
CA GLY A 231 13.02 21.44 -16.28
C GLY A 231 14.49 21.13 -15.97
N GLU A 232 14.84 21.07 -14.68
CA GLU A 232 16.20 20.73 -14.23
C GLU A 232 16.49 19.25 -14.51
N VAL A 233 15.60 18.36 -14.08
CA VAL A 233 15.77 16.92 -14.23
C VAL A 233 15.76 16.50 -15.70
N ARG A 234 14.96 17.15 -16.55
CA ARG A 234 15.02 16.88 -18.00
C ARG A 234 16.37 17.30 -18.59
N ARG A 235 16.95 18.43 -18.20
CA ARG A 235 18.28 18.81 -18.70
C ARG A 235 19.37 17.80 -18.33
N GLU A 236 19.22 17.15 -17.17
CA GLU A 236 20.20 16.18 -16.67
C GLU A 236 19.97 14.76 -17.24
N TYR A 237 18.72 14.33 -17.42
CA TYR A 237 18.37 12.94 -17.72
C TYR A 237 17.56 12.71 -19.01
N ASP A 238 17.19 13.76 -19.78
CA ASP A 238 16.35 13.62 -21.00
C ASP A 238 17.16 13.05 -22.18
N ALA A 239 17.55 11.78 -22.03
CA ALA A 239 18.28 10.98 -23.01
C ALA A 239 17.33 9.95 -23.66
N GLY A 240 16.17 10.40 -24.16
CA GLY A 240 15.17 9.51 -24.75
C GLY A 240 14.21 8.89 -23.73
N LEU A 241 14.00 9.56 -22.60
CA LEU A 241 12.90 9.23 -21.69
C LEU A 241 11.55 9.60 -22.34
N PRO A 242 10.48 8.84 -22.06
CA PRO A 242 9.14 9.27 -22.40
C PRO A 242 8.80 10.64 -21.77
N THR A 243 8.02 11.45 -22.48
CA THR A 243 7.76 12.86 -22.12
C THR A 243 7.08 13.06 -20.76
N ASP A 244 6.30 12.09 -20.30
CA ASP A 244 5.59 12.07 -19.01
C ASP A 244 6.36 11.32 -17.91
N ALA A 245 7.51 10.69 -18.21
CA ALA A 245 8.27 9.89 -17.26
C ALA A 245 8.86 10.76 -16.14
N VAL A 246 9.51 11.88 -16.48
CA VAL A 246 10.10 12.78 -15.47
C VAL A 246 9.04 13.36 -14.51
N PRO A 247 7.92 13.95 -14.99
CA PRO A 247 6.84 14.39 -14.10
C PRO A 247 6.32 13.25 -13.20
N HIS A 248 6.10 12.05 -13.74
CA HIS A 248 5.63 10.90 -12.97
C HIS A 248 6.64 10.48 -11.88
N VAL A 249 7.92 10.37 -12.23
CA VAL A 249 8.99 9.99 -11.29
C VAL A 249 9.09 11.02 -10.17
N LEU A 250 9.04 12.32 -10.48
CA LEU A 250 9.09 13.36 -9.45
C LEU A 250 7.87 13.32 -8.52
N VAL A 251 6.68 13.05 -9.04
CA VAL A 251 5.48 12.87 -8.21
C VAL A 251 5.58 11.60 -7.35
N ALA A 252 6.17 10.52 -7.86
CA ALA A 252 6.19 9.23 -7.20
C ALA A 252 7.34 9.07 -6.18
N TYR A 253 8.52 9.63 -6.46
CA TYR A 253 9.75 9.46 -5.67
C TYR A 253 10.30 10.78 -5.10
N GLY A 254 9.77 11.92 -5.54
CA GLY A 254 10.17 13.24 -5.06
C GLY A 254 11.67 13.46 -5.17
N SER A 255 12.33 13.84 -4.07
CA SER A 255 13.77 14.10 -4.05
C SER A 255 14.67 12.88 -4.27
N ARG A 256 14.10 11.66 -4.26
CA ARG A 256 14.82 10.41 -4.57
C ARG A 256 14.78 10.01 -6.03
N HIS A 257 14.25 10.85 -6.92
CA HIS A 257 14.23 10.58 -8.36
C HIS A 257 15.60 10.22 -8.95
N ARG A 258 16.71 10.75 -8.40
CA ARG A 258 18.06 10.45 -8.89
C ARG A 258 18.44 8.98 -8.73
N GLU A 259 18.10 8.37 -7.59
CA GLU A 259 18.35 6.95 -7.30
C GLU A 259 17.73 6.00 -8.34
N LEU A 260 16.72 6.49 -9.05
CA LEU A 260 16.06 5.82 -10.15
C LEU A 260 16.69 6.17 -11.50
N LEU A 261 16.74 7.47 -11.83
CA LEU A 261 17.11 7.93 -13.16
C LEU A 261 18.58 7.63 -13.48
N GLU A 262 19.46 7.62 -12.47
CA GLU A 262 20.86 7.20 -12.60
C GLU A 262 20.99 5.75 -13.10
N LEU A 263 20.09 4.85 -12.70
CA LEU A 263 20.10 3.46 -13.18
C LEU A 263 19.92 3.40 -14.70
N ALA A 264 19.19 4.34 -15.28
CA ALA A 264 18.85 4.35 -16.70
C ALA A 264 19.89 5.08 -17.58
N VAL A 265 20.93 5.70 -17.00
CA VAL A 265 21.90 6.51 -17.74
C VAL A 265 22.68 5.71 -18.77
N ASP A 266 23.05 4.47 -18.49
CA ASP A 266 23.77 3.62 -19.47
C ASP A 266 22.95 2.40 -19.92
N ARG A 267 21.64 2.42 -19.65
CA ARG A 267 20.72 1.29 -19.88
C ARG A 267 19.46 1.75 -20.62
N PRO A 268 19.53 1.93 -21.96
CA PRO A 268 18.39 2.39 -22.76
C PRO A 268 17.12 1.54 -22.58
N GLU A 269 17.27 0.24 -22.33
CA GLU A 269 16.15 -0.66 -22.07
C GLU A 269 15.39 -0.34 -20.77
N TRP A 270 16.02 0.34 -19.81
CA TRP A 270 15.39 0.78 -18.56
C TRP A 270 14.75 2.16 -18.68
N ARG A 271 15.01 2.91 -19.75
CA ARG A 271 14.31 4.17 -20.08
C ARG A 271 12.94 3.91 -20.71
N ALA A 272 12.78 2.75 -21.36
CA ALA A 272 11.55 2.38 -22.02
C ALA A 272 10.41 2.17 -21.02
N ARG A 273 9.18 2.49 -21.44
CA ARG A 273 7.96 2.17 -20.68
C ARG A 273 7.84 0.67 -20.48
N VAL A 274 7.30 0.28 -19.33
CA VAL A 274 6.98 -1.11 -19.03
C VAL A 274 5.67 -1.52 -19.71
N ALA A 275 4.68 -0.63 -19.76
CA ALA A 275 3.38 -0.89 -20.37
C ALA A 275 2.84 0.37 -21.08
N ALA A 276 2.11 0.20 -22.19
CA ALA A 276 1.67 1.30 -23.06
C ALA A 276 0.81 2.37 -22.33
N GLY A 277 -0.05 1.95 -21.39
CA GLY A 277 -0.93 2.85 -20.62
C GLY A 277 -0.34 3.35 -19.30
N SER A 278 0.97 3.23 -19.10
CA SER A 278 1.64 3.58 -17.84
C SER A 278 2.82 4.52 -18.08
N PRO A 279 3.03 5.54 -17.21
CA PRO A 279 4.25 6.35 -17.22
C PRO A 279 5.48 5.60 -16.68
N VAL A 280 5.30 4.38 -16.20
CA VAL A 280 6.34 3.64 -15.51
C VAL A 280 7.40 3.13 -16.47
N ILE A 281 8.66 3.47 -16.17
CA ILE A 281 9.83 3.02 -16.92
C ILE A 281 10.51 1.82 -16.27
N GLY A 282 11.31 1.08 -17.03
CA GLY A 282 12.01 -0.12 -16.54
C GLY A 282 12.88 0.13 -15.31
N ALA A 283 13.50 1.31 -15.20
CA ALA A 283 14.30 1.69 -14.04
C ALA A 283 13.52 1.62 -12.71
N GLU A 284 12.20 1.86 -12.74
CA GLU A 284 11.36 1.83 -11.52
C GLU A 284 11.23 0.43 -10.97
N LEU A 285 11.19 -0.56 -11.86
CA LEU A 285 11.18 -1.96 -11.46
C LEU A 285 12.53 -2.43 -10.95
N VAL A 286 13.63 -1.95 -11.54
CA VAL A 286 14.98 -2.24 -11.05
C VAL A 286 15.19 -1.64 -9.66
N HIS A 287 14.85 -0.36 -9.49
CA HIS A 287 14.93 0.30 -8.19
C HIS A 287 14.03 -0.42 -7.17
N ALA A 288 12.79 -0.75 -7.52
CA ALA A 288 11.89 -1.45 -6.63
C ALA A 288 12.42 -2.83 -6.20
N ALA A 289 13.03 -3.58 -7.12
CA ALA A 289 13.69 -4.86 -6.84
C ALA A 289 14.88 -4.73 -5.88
N ARG A 290 15.72 -3.70 -6.07
CA ARG A 290 16.96 -3.52 -5.31
C ARG A 290 16.77 -2.84 -3.96
N ALA A 291 15.87 -1.87 -3.87
CA ALA A 291 15.79 -0.94 -2.74
C ALA A 291 14.43 -0.92 -2.04
N GLU A 292 13.39 -1.52 -2.63
CA GLU A 292 12.01 -1.39 -2.11
C GLU A 292 11.38 -2.70 -1.63
N MET A 293 12.21 -3.69 -1.32
CA MET A 293 11.79 -4.99 -0.79
C MET A 293 10.76 -5.72 -1.68
N VAL A 294 10.87 -5.58 -3.01
CA VAL A 294 10.08 -6.42 -3.93
C VAL A 294 10.62 -7.84 -3.84
N THR A 295 9.75 -8.80 -3.52
CA THR A 295 10.10 -10.23 -3.47
C THR A 295 9.19 -11.08 -4.36
N ARG A 296 8.05 -10.50 -4.76
CA ARG A 296 7.06 -11.07 -5.70
C ARG A 296 6.71 -10.04 -6.75
N LEU A 297 6.29 -10.49 -7.93
CA LEU A 297 5.96 -9.58 -9.05
C LEU A 297 4.79 -8.66 -8.69
N ALA A 298 3.86 -9.16 -7.88
CA ALA A 298 2.74 -8.37 -7.37
C ALA A 298 3.20 -7.15 -6.54
N ASP A 299 4.34 -7.21 -5.82
CA ASP A 299 4.84 -6.05 -5.08
C ASP A 299 5.17 -4.90 -6.04
N ALA A 300 5.87 -5.22 -7.12
CA ALA A 300 6.24 -4.27 -8.15
C ALA A 300 5.01 -3.70 -8.89
N VAL A 301 4.14 -4.58 -9.40
CA VAL A 301 3.02 -4.21 -10.28
C VAL A 301 1.91 -3.48 -9.54
N VAL A 302 1.66 -3.83 -8.27
CA VAL A 302 0.47 -3.42 -7.54
C VAL A 302 0.77 -2.42 -6.41
N ARG A 303 1.97 -2.49 -5.81
CA ARG A 303 2.28 -1.75 -4.58
C ARG A 303 3.33 -0.66 -4.79
N ARG A 304 4.45 -0.96 -5.45
CA ARG A 304 5.56 -0.03 -5.63
C ARG A 304 5.35 0.90 -6.81
N THR A 305 4.88 0.36 -7.93
CA THR A 305 4.62 1.16 -9.13
C THR A 305 3.12 1.25 -9.44
N PRO A 306 2.69 2.24 -10.25
CA PRO A 306 1.33 2.32 -10.74
C PRO A 306 1.08 1.52 -12.03
N ILE A 307 1.96 0.58 -12.43
CA ILE A 307 1.78 -0.20 -13.68
C ILE A 307 0.38 -0.80 -13.74
N GLY A 308 -0.06 -1.39 -12.63
CA GLY A 308 -1.34 -2.08 -12.53
C GLY A 308 -2.44 -1.27 -11.83
N ALA A 309 -2.26 0.04 -11.67
CA ALA A 309 -3.16 0.92 -10.92
C ALA A 309 -4.55 1.08 -11.56
N LEU A 310 -4.63 0.94 -12.89
CA LEU A 310 -5.84 1.18 -13.68
C LEU A 310 -6.45 -0.10 -14.27
N GLY A 311 -5.91 -1.26 -13.91
CA GLY A 311 -6.23 -2.55 -14.50
C GLY A 311 -5.00 -3.45 -14.57
N GLU A 312 -5.20 -4.69 -15.02
CA GLU A 312 -4.08 -5.58 -15.36
C GLU A 312 -3.28 -4.96 -16.52
N PRO A 313 -1.94 -4.93 -16.47
CA PRO A 313 -1.13 -4.21 -17.46
C PRO A 313 -0.99 -4.95 -18.82
N GLY A 314 -1.74 -6.04 -19.02
CA GLY A 314 -1.70 -6.85 -20.24
C GLY A 314 -0.50 -7.80 -20.30
N GLU A 315 -0.49 -8.66 -21.33
CA GLU A 315 0.55 -9.69 -21.53
C GLU A 315 1.95 -9.08 -21.63
N GLU A 316 2.13 -8.09 -22.51
CA GLU A 316 3.42 -7.45 -22.76
C GLU A 316 3.94 -6.75 -21.49
N GLY A 317 3.06 -6.01 -20.80
CA GLY A 317 3.41 -5.30 -19.58
C GLY A 317 3.79 -6.24 -18.42
N LEU A 318 3.03 -7.33 -18.22
CA LEU A 318 3.37 -8.35 -17.23
C LEU A 318 4.67 -9.07 -17.57
N THR A 319 4.86 -9.44 -18.83
CA THR A 319 6.07 -10.14 -19.30
C THR A 319 7.30 -9.27 -19.08
N ARG A 320 7.27 -8.01 -19.54
CA ARG A 320 8.36 -7.06 -19.34
C ARG A 320 8.64 -6.81 -17.86
N ALA A 321 7.60 -6.65 -17.04
CA ALA A 321 7.79 -6.46 -15.62
C ALA A 321 8.45 -7.69 -14.95
N ALA A 322 8.02 -8.89 -15.33
CA ALA A 322 8.56 -10.14 -14.81
C ALA A 322 9.99 -10.40 -15.28
N GLU A 323 10.34 -10.04 -16.50
CA GLU A 323 11.72 -10.11 -17.01
C GLU A 323 12.66 -9.20 -16.21
N ILE A 324 12.27 -7.95 -15.95
CA ILE A 324 13.10 -7.00 -15.21
C ILE A 324 13.23 -7.44 -13.74
N VAL A 325 12.11 -7.64 -13.05
CA VAL A 325 12.12 -8.01 -11.62
C VAL A 325 12.75 -9.40 -11.43
N GLY A 326 12.39 -10.36 -12.28
CA GLY A 326 12.95 -11.71 -12.24
C GLY A 326 14.44 -11.74 -12.58
N GLY A 327 14.92 -10.89 -13.49
CA GLY A 327 16.35 -10.73 -13.76
C GLY A 327 17.11 -10.21 -12.54
N GLU A 328 16.60 -9.16 -11.89
CA GLU A 328 17.21 -8.58 -10.69
C GLU A 328 17.21 -9.55 -9.49
N LEU A 329 16.13 -10.30 -9.31
CA LEU A 329 15.98 -11.28 -8.22
C LEU A 329 16.47 -12.69 -8.61
N ARG A 330 17.02 -12.86 -9.82
CA ARG A 330 17.54 -14.12 -10.37
C ARG A 330 16.54 -15.28 -10.31
N TRP A 331 15.30 -15.03 -10.70
CA TRP A 331 14.28 -16.06 -10.76
C TRP A 331 14.51 -17.04 -11.92
N PRO A 332 14.32 -18.35 -11.70
CA PRO A 332 14.25 -19.31 -12.79
C PRO A 332 12.96 -19.13 -13.61
N ALA A 333 12.95 -19.65 -14.83
CA ALA A 333 11.89 -19.40 -15.81
C ALA A 333 10.51 -19.92 -15.39
N ASP A 334 10.47 -21.01 -14.61
CA ASP A 334 9.26 -21.52 -13.96
C ASP A 334 8.71 -20.52 -12.93
N ARG A 335 9.55 -19.98 -12.05
CA ARG A 335 9.14 -18.95 -11.09
C ARG A 335 8.62 -17.69 -11.77
N VAL A 336 9.23 -17.26 -12.89
CA VAL A 336 8.72 -16.13 -13.69
C VAL A 336 7.27 -16.39 -14.14
N ARG A 337 6.97 -17.60 -14.63
CA ARG A 337 5.60 -17.97 -15.04
C ARG A 337 4.64 -18.03 -13.86
N GLU A 338 5.06 -18.58 -12.73
CA GLU A 338 4.26 -18.63 -11.51
C GLU A 338 3.90 -17.23 -10.99
N GLU A 339 4.85 -16.30 -10.99
CA GLU A 339 4.64 -14.93 -10.56
C GLU A 339 3.70 -14.15 -11.49
N ILE A 340 3.81 -14.35 -12.81
CA ILE A 340 2.84 -13.81 -13.78
C ILE A 340 1.44 -14.37 -13.50
N ALA A 341 1.32 -15.69 -13.33
CA ALA A 341 0.05 -16.34 -13.03
C ALA A 341 -0.57 -15.83 -11.72
N ALA A 342 0.25 -15.66 -10.67
CA ALA A 342 -0.19 -15.13 -9.38
C ALA A 342 -0.73 -13.70 -9.51
N VAL A 343 -0.10 -12.84 -10.31
CA VAL A 343 -0.61 -11.49 -10.60
C VAL A 343 -1.95 -11.56 -11.34
N ARG A 344 -2.10 -12.44 -12.33
CA ARG A 344 -3.39 -12.64 -13.03
C ARG A 344 -4.50 -13.11 -12.10
N THR A 345 -4.21 -14.08 -11.23
CA THR A 345 -5.15 -14.54 -10.20
C THR A 345 -5.57 -13.38 -9.30
N LEU A 346 -4.63 -12.54 -8.86
CA LEU A 346 -4.94 -11.35 -8.07
C LEU A 346 -5.89 -10.41 -8.83
N TYR A 347 -5.59 -10.05 -10.08
CA TYR A 347 -6.49 -9.20 -10.89
C TYR A 347 -7.86 -9.84 -11.15
N GLY A 348 -7.94 -11.16 -11.23
CA GLY A 348 -9.20 -11.89 -11.28
C GLY A 348 -10.11 -11.59 -10.08
N THR A 349 -9.54 -11.46 -8.88
CA THR A 349 -10.30 -11.11 -7.66
C THR A 349 -10.68 -9.64 -7.56
N LEU A 350 -10.03 -8.78 -8.36
CA LEU A 350 -10.30 -7.33 -8.42
C LEU A 350 -11.33 -6.95 -9.48
N LYS A 351 -11.83 -7.91 -10.27
CA LYS A 351 -12.92 -7.65 -11.23
C LYS A 351 -14.28 -7.76 -10.54
N PRO A 352 -15.35 -7.20 -11.13
CA PRO A 352 -16.70 -7.52 -10.70
C PRO A 352 -16.89 -9.05 -10.68
N LEU A 353 -17.48 -9.57 -9.61
CA LEU A 353 -17.82 -11.00 -9.55
C LEU A 353 -18.80 -11.29 -10.69
N LYS A 354 -18.57 -12.36 -11.44
CA LYS A 354 -19.54 -12.84 -12.42
C LYS A 354 -20.75 -13.31 -11.62
N THR A 355 -21.88 -12.65 -11.82
CA THR A 355 -23.20 -13.08 -11.33
C THR A 355 -23.62 -14.38 -11.96
#